data_AF-A0A442Z6B4-F1
#
_entry.id   AF-A0A442Z6B4-F1
#
_cell.length_a   1.000
_cell.length_b   1.000
_cell.length_c   1.000
_cell.angle_alpha   90.00
_cell.angle_beta   90.00
_cell.angle_gamma   90.00
#
_symmetry.space_group_name_H-M   'P 1'
#
loop_
_entity.id
_entity.type
_entity.pdbx_description
1 polymer ?
#
loop_
_entity_poly.entity_id
_entity_poly.type
_entity_poly.pdbx_seq_one_letter_code
_entity_poly.pdbx_strand_id
1 'polypeptide(L)'
;MSKASFVYVTYIRTTPEKLWQALTEPEFNRQYWSGAHQETDWKKGSPWKLVFADGRVADSGEIIDIDPPRRLVIKWRNEFFPDIKADGFTRCTFEIEQVDDVTKLTITHEAEVDGPHKLIDGVSKGWPLVMSSLKSLLETGQGLPRTNESPTD
;
A
#
# COMPACT_ATOMS: atom_id res chain seq x y z
N MET A 1 2.71 -1.36 26.92
CA MET A 1 3.52 -1.53 25.70
C MET A 1 2.80 -0.77 24.60
N SER A 2 3.50 -0.08 23.69
CA SER A 2 2.84 0.59 22.57
C SER A 2 2.51 -0.41 21.45
N LYS A 3 1.55 -0.04 20.61
CA LYS A 3 1.24 -0.74 19.35
C LYS A 3 2.46 -0.71 18.42
N ALA A 4 2.70 -1.80 17.71
CA ALA A 4 3.68 -1.80 16.63
C ALA A 4 3.19 -0.88 15.50
N SER A 5 4.05 0.02 15.02
CA SER A 5 3.72 0.94 13.93
C SER A 5 4.92 1.20 13.04
N PHE A 6 4.66 1.38 11.76
CA PHE A 6 5.62 1.80 10.76
C PHE A 6 5.10 3.05 10.04
N VAL A 7 5.94 4.07 9.96
CA VAL A 7 5.63 5.32 9.25
C VAL A 7 6.64 5.52 8.13
N TYR A 8 6.16 5.82 6.94
CA TYR A 8 6.97 6.13 5.77
C TYR A 8 6.46 7.41 5.11
N VAL A 9 7.38 8.34 4.84
CA VAL A 9 7.07 9.62 4.19
C VAL A 9 7.89 9.72 2.92
N THR A 10 7.24 10.11 1.82
CA THR A 10 7.92 10.42 0.55
C THR A 10 7.32 11.67 -0.09
N TYR A 11 8.12 12.36 -0.88
CA TYR A 11 7.71 13.51 -1.69
C TYR A 11 7.87 13.15 -3.16
N ILE A 12 6.85 13.40 -3.96
CA ILE A 12 6.77 12.98 -5.36
C ILE A 12 6.45 14.21 -6.21
N ARG A 13 7.20 14.43 -7.30
CA ARG A 13 6.91 15.50 -8.29
C ARG A 13 5.66 15.14 -9.11
N THR A 14 4.50 15.33 -8.51
CA THR A 14 3.16 15.03 -9.06
C THR A 14 2.10 15.87 -8.35
N THR A 15 0.83 15.70 -8.72
CA THR A 15 -0.34 16.28 -8.02
C THR A 15 -1.07 15.23 -7.18
N PRO A 16 -1.84 15.63 -6.15
CA PRO A 16 -2.66 14.74 -5.34
C PRO A 16 -3.60 13.87 -6.17
N GLU A 17 -4.19 14.42 -7.22
CA GLU A 17 -5.12 13.71 -8.10
C GLU A 17 -4.42 12.59 -8.87
N LYS A 18 -3.25 12.87 -9.44
CA LYS A 18 -2.45 11.85 -10.15
C LYS A 18 -1.93 10.78 -9.20
N LEU A 19 -1.48 11.18 -8.00
CA LEU A 19 -1.07 10.22 -6.98
C LEU A 19 -2.24 9.34 -6.55
N TRP A 20 -3.42 9.94 -6.32
CA TRP A 20 -4.63 9.23 -5.95
C TRP A 20 -5.03 8.21 -7.01
N GLN A 21 -5.08 8.61 -8.28
CA GLN A 21 -5.32 7.70 -9.40
C GLN A 21 -4.32 6.52 -9.38
N ALA A 22 -3.03 6.80 -9.21
CA ALA A 22 -2.03 5.75 -9.16
C ALA A 22 -2.22 4.79 -7.97
N LEU A 23 -2.70 5.27 -6.83
CA LEU A 23 -3.02 4.45 -5.66
C LEU A 23 -4.28 3.61 -5.86
N THR A 24 -5.31 4.12 -6.52
CA THR A 24 -6.62 3.45 -6.59
C THR A 24 -6.89 2.67 -7.87
N GLU A 25 -6.17 2.96 -8.96
CA GLU A 25 -6.44 2.34 -10.26
C GLU A 25 -5.55 1.10 -10.50
N PRO A 26 -6.15 -0.05 -10.88
CA PRO A 26 -5.41 -1.28 -11.13
C PRO A 26 -4.32 -1.15 -12.20
N GLU A 27 -4.54 -0.33 -13.23
CA GLU A 27 -3.56 -0.10 -14.31
C GLU A 27 -2.23 0.44 -13.76
N PHE A 28 -2.28 1.38 -12.81
CA PHE A 28 -1.10 1.91 -12.15
C PHE A 28 -0.56 0.97 -11.08
N ASN A 29 -1.44 0.36 -10.26
CA ASN A 29 -1.03 -0.57 -9.21
C ASN A 29 -0.08 -1.66 -9.74
N ARG A 30 -0.43 -2.27 -10.89
CA ARG A 30 0.39 -3.31 -11.52
C ARG A 30 1.81 -2.87 -11.85
N GLN A 31 2.00 -1.58 -12.14
CA GLN A 31 3.29 -1.05 -12.58
C GLN A 31 4.27 -0.85 -11.42
N TYR A 32 3.79 -0.52 -10.21
CA TYR A 32 4.67 -0.30 -9.06
C TYR A 32 4.58 -1.36 -7.95
N TRP A 33 3.58 -2.25 -8.00
CA TRP A 33 3.36 -3.30 -7.02
C TRP A 33 3.73 -4.70 -7.53
N SER A 34 4.79 -4.80 -8.32
CA SER A 34 5.25 -6.07 -8.90
C SER A 34 4.14 -6.88 -9.63
N GLY A 35 3.15 -6.18 -10.20
CA GLY A 35 2.05 -6.80 -10.96
C GLY A 35 0.82 -7.12 -10.15
N ALA A 36 0.90 -6.96 -8.83
CA ALA A 36 -0.27 -6.99 -7.97
C ALA A 36 -1.18 -5.79 -8.23
N HIS A 37 -2.46 -5.95 -7.94
CA HIS A 37 -3.47 -4.91 -8.05
C HIS A 37 -4.45 -4.96 -6.90
N GLN A 38 -5.09 -3.83 -6.62
CA GLN A 38 -6.14 -3.75 -5.62
C GLN A 38 -7.51 -4.00 -6.26
N GLU A 39 -8.37 -4.71 -5.53
CA GLU A 39 -9.78 -4.95 -5.90
C GLU A 39 -10.68 -4.40 -4.80
N THR A 40 -11.42 -3.34 -5.12
CA THR A 40 -12.42 -2.73 -4.23
C THR A 40 -13.29 -1.74 -5.02
N ASP A 41 -14.45 -1.37 -4.47
CA ASP A 41 -15.34 -0.36 -5.05
C ASP A 41 -15.01 1.07 -4.60
N TRP A 42 -13.97 1.25 -3.76
CA TRP A 42 -13.54 2.54 -3.22
C TRP A 42 -14.66 3.32 -2.51
N LYS A 43 -15.43 2.62 -1.67
CA LYS A 43 -16.41 3.23 -0.76
C LYS A 43 -16.10 2.81 0.67
N LYS A 44 -16.44 3.65 1.64
CA LYS A 44 -16.36 3.27 3.05
C LYS A 44 -17.19 2.00 3.30
N GLY A 45 -16.59 1.03 4.00
CA GLY A 45 -17.16 -0.29 4.26
C GLY A 45 -17.00 -1.30 3.12
N SER A 46 -16.43 -0.91 1.97
CA SER A 46 -16.19 -1.86 0.88
C SER A 46 -15.13 -2.90 1.27
N PRO A 47 -15.32 -4.17 0.89
CA PRO A 47 -14.23 -5.14 0.98
C PRO A 47 -13.07 -4.69 0.09
N TRP A 48 -11.86 -4.97 0.56
CA TRP A 48 -10.62 -4.64 -0.13
C TRP A 48 -9.75 -5.88 -0.21
N LYS A 49 -9.09 -6.07 -1.35
CA LYS A 49 -8.08 -7.12 -1.55
C LYS A 49 -6.88 -6.56 -2.30
N LEU A 50 -5.70 -7.05 -1.95
CA LEU A 50 -4.52 -6.98 -2.80
C LEU A 50 -4.30 -8.36 -3.42
N VAL A 51 -4.25 -8.44 -4.74
CA VAL A 51 -4.18 -9.69 -5.49
C VAL A 51 -2.87 -9.73 -6.26
N PHE A 52 -2.12 -10.82 -6.14
CA PHE A 52 -0.90 -11.05 -6.92
C PHE A 52 -1.20 -11.18 -8.42
N ALA A 53 -0.17 -11.04 -9.25
CA ALA A 53 -0.32 -11.19 -10.70
C ALA A 53 -0.87 -12.56 -11.14
N ASP A 54 -0.70 -13.60 -10.33
CA ASP A 54 -1.20 -14.96 -10.56
C ASP A 54 -2.62 -15.21 -10.01
N GLY A 55 -3.29 -14.18 -9.45
CA GLY A 55 -4.64 -14.26 -8.93
C GLY A 55 -4.77 -14.70 -7.47
N ARG A 56 -3.68 -15.08 -6.80
CA ARG A 56 -3.72 -15.38 -5.36
C ARG A 56 -3.90 -14.09 -4.55
N VAL A 57 -4.67 -14.18 -3.46
CA VAL A 57 -4.89 -13.04 -2.55
C VAL A 57 -3.68 -12.89 -1.63
N ALA A 58 -2.99 -11.76 -1.72
CA ALA A 58 -1.87 -11.41 -0.84
C ALA A 58 -2.38 -10.94 0.53
N ASP A 59 -3.31 -9.99 0.49
CA ASP A 59 -3.84 -9.31 1.66
C ASP A 59 -5.33 -9.00 1.43
N SER A 60 -6.08 -8.87 2.52
CA SER A 60 -7.49 -8.50 2.48
C SER A 60 -7.92 -7.65 3.66
N GLY A 61 -9.07 -7.01 3.51
CA GLY A 61 -9.76 -6.31 4.59
C GLY A 61 -10.86 -5.39 4.06
N GLU A 62 -10.88 -4.15 4.53
CA GLU A 62 -12.01 -3.23 4.35
C GLU A 62 -11.55 -1.77 4.27
N ILE A 63 -12.21 -0.97 3.45
CA ILE A 63 -12.02 0.49 3.43
C ILE A 63 -12.70 1.10 4.66
N ILE A 64 -11.91 1.57 5.62
CA ILE A 64 -12.39 2.16 6.87
C ILE A 64 -12.78 3.63 6.68
N ASP A 65 -12.02 4.35 5.87
CA ASP A 65 -12.27 5.76 5.57
C ASP A 65 -11.67 6.13 4.21
N ILE A 66 -12.33 7.04 3.48
CA ILE A 66 -11.90 7.47 2.15
C ILE A 66 -12.38 8.90 1.88
N ASP A 67 -11.43 9.78 1.56
CA ASP A 67 -11.66 11.19 1.21
C ASP A 67 -10.73 11.56 0.04
N PRO A 68 -11.13 11.29 -1.22
CA PRO A 68 -10.30 11.58 -2.39
C PRO A 68 -10.06 13.09 -2.58
N PRO A 69 -8.84 13.53 -2.96
CA PRO A 69 -7.61 12.77 -3.12
C PRO A 69 -6.69 12.83 -1.89
N ARG A 70 -7.23 13.07 -0.68
CA ARG A 70 -6.47 13.49 0.51
C ARG A 70 -6.17 12.36 1.48
N ARG A 71 -7.08 11.40 1.64
CA ARG A 71 -6.98 10.40 2.71
C ARG A 71 -7.61 9.07 2.32
N LEU A 72 -6.92 7.99 2.68
CA LEU A 72 -7.41 6.62 2.56
C LEU A 72 -7.01 5.82 3.79
N VAL A 73 -7.94 5.11 4.40
CA VAL A 73 -7.68 4.23 5.55
C VAL A 73 -8.22 2.84 5.24
N ILE A 74 -7.34 1.85 5.30
CA ILE A 74 -7.62 0.45 4.99
C ILE A 74 -7.37 -0.39 6.24
N LYS A 75 -8.34 -1.22 6.59
CA LYS A 75 -8.13 -2.36 7.48
C LYS A 75 -7.47 -3.46 6.68
N TRP A 76 -6.35 -3.97 7.17
CA TRP A 76 -5.42 -4.79 6.40
C TRP A 76 -5.04 -6.04 7.18
N ARG A 77 -5.09 -7.20 6.54
CA ARG A 77 -4.55 -8.46 7.06
C ARG A 77 -3.90 -9.24 5.94
N ASN A 78 -2.79 -9.91 6.25
CA ASN A 78 -2.16 -10.82 5.33
C ASN A 78 -2.96 -12.10 5.16
N GLU A 79 -3.17 -12.55 3.93
CA GLU A 79 -3.87 -13.80 3.62
C GLU A 79 -2.93 -14.92 3.18
N PHE A 80 -1.70 -14.57 2.79
CA PHE A 80 -0.78 -15.47 2.12
C PHE A 80 0.09 -16.32 3.06
N PHE A 81 0.61 -15.72 4.14
CA PHE A 81 1.46 -16.40 5.13
C PHE A 81 0.67 -16.72 6.40
N PRO A 82 0.40 -18.01 6.72
CA PRO A 82 -0.44 -18.39 7.87
C PRO A 82 0.03 -17.78 9.20
N ASP A 83 1.33 -17.75 9.44
CA ASP A 83 1.92 -17.22 10.67
C ASP A 83 1.79 -15.71 10.83
N ILE A 84 1.64 -14.98 9.72
CA ILE A 84 1.41 -13.52 9.70
C ILE A 84 -0.09 -13.24 9.76
N LYS A 85 -0.91 -14.04 9.05
CA LYS A 85 -2.36 -13.97 9.12
C LYS A 85 -2.89 -14.13 10.54
N ALA A 86 -2.25 -14.98 11.34
CA ALA A 86 -2.57 -15.21 12.74
C ALA A 86 -2.40 -13.97 13.64
N ASP A 87 -1.57 -13.00 13.25
CA ASP A 87 -1.42 -11.75 14.00
C ASP A 87 -2.67 -10.84 13.89
N GLY A 88 -3.54 -11.11 12.92
CA GLY A 88 -4.81 -10.44 12.77
C GLY A 88 -4.72 -9.16 11.93
N PHE A 89 -5.62 -8.22 12.23
CA PHE A 89 -5.78 -7.00 11.44
C PHE A 89 -4.90 -5.86 11.93
N THR A 90 -4.50 -5.05 10.97
CA THR A 90 -3.75 -3.80 11.10
C THR A 90 -4.52 -2.69 10.41
N ARG A 91 -4.13 -1.45 10.64
CA ARG A 91 -4.67 -0.27 10.00
C ARG A 91 -3.57 0.41 9.18
N CYS A 92 -3.83 0.58 7.90
CA CYS A 92 -2.96 1.33 7.00
C CYS A 92 -3.65 2.65 6.60
N THR A 93 -3.00 3.77 6.90
CA THR A 93 -3.48 5.13 6.63
C THR A 93 -2.55 5.79 5.62
N PHE A 94 -3.13 6.32 4.55
CA PHE A 94 -2.46 7.16 3.56
C PHE A 94 -2.98 8.59 3.73
N GLU A 95 -2.05 9.53 3.83
CA GLU A 95 -2.33 10.97 3.88
C GLU A 95 -1.56 11.65 2.76
N ILE A 96 -2.28 12.46 1.98
CA ILE A 96 -1.79 13.09 0.76
C ILE A 96 -1.98 14.60 0.89
N GLU A 97 -0.86 15.31 0.77
CA GLU A 97 -0.80 16.75 0.97
C GLU A 97 -0.02 17.39 -0.18
N GLN A 98 -0.56 18.45 -0.81
CA GLN A 98 0.22 19.28 -1.73
C GLN A 98 1.18 20.15 -0.91
N VAL A 99 2.46 20.17 -1.30
CA VAL A 99 3.51 21.02 -0.73
C VAL A 99 4.26 21.67 -1.88
N ASP A 100 4.03 22.96 -2.09
CA ASP A 100 4.56 23.71 -3.24
C ASP A 100 4.27 22.99 -4.57
N ASP A 101 5.31 22.59 -5.31
CA ASP A 101 5.20 21.88 -6.60
C ASP A 101 5.29 20.35 -6.47
N VAL A 102 5.25 19.80 -5.26
CA VAL A 102 5.33 18.36 -4.98
C VAL A 102 4.17 17.86 -4.12
N THR A 103 3.86 16.57 -4.23
CA THR A 103 2.89 15.92 -3.35
C THR A 103 3.63 15.12 -2.29
N LYS A 104 3.33 15.38 -1.02
CA LYS A 104 3.77 14.58 0.12
C LYS A 104 2.79 13.44 0.34
N LEU A 105 3.32 12.23 0.43
CA LEU A 105 2.59 11.02 0.82
C LEU A 105 3.13 10.53 2.15
N THR A 106 2.26 10.41 3.13
CA THR A 106 2.55 9.77 4.43
C THR A 106 1.77 8.48 4.52
N ILE A 107 2.47 7.37 4.79
CA ILE A 107 1.88 6.08 5.10
C ILE A 107 2.14 5.76 6.55
N THR A 108 1.08 5.50 7.30
CA THR A 108 1.13 4.99 8.67
C THR A 108 0.47 3.62 8.70
N HIS A 109 1.25 2.58 8.98
CA HIS A 109 0.75 1.21 9.11
C HIS A 109 0.95 0.74 10.55
N GLU A 110 -0.13 0.44 11.26
CA GLU A 110 -0.11 0.14 12.70
C GLU A 110 -0.95 -1.08 13.08
N ALA A 111 -0.53 -1.78 14.13
CA ALA A 111 -1.29 -2.88 14.72
C ALA A 111 -2.55 -2.39 15.43
N GLU A 112 -3.63 -3.19 15.43
CA GLU A 112 -4.81 -2.88 16.24
C GLU A 112 -4.59 -3.18 17.74
N VAL A 113 -3.63 -4.05 18.06
CA VAL A 113 -3.30 -4.52 19.42
C VAL A 113 -1.88 -4.11 19.87
N ASP A 114 -1.66 -4.09 21.18
CA ASP A 114 -0.35 -3.80 21.77
C ASP A 114 0.62 -4.99 21.62
N GLY A 115 1.90 -4.70 21.46
CA GLY A 115 2.96 -5.72 21.37
C GLY A 115 3.54 -5.88 19.95
N PRO A 116 4.47 -6.84 19.78
CA PRO A 116 5.08 -7.12 18.49
C PRO A 116 4.05 -7.65 17.50
N HIS A 117 4.22 -7.32 16.21
CA HIS A 117 3.29 -7.70 15.15
C HIS A 117 4.09 -7.97 13.87
N LYS A 118 4.19 -9.23 13.44
CA LYS A 118 5.01 -9.69 12.31
C LYS A 118 4.59 -9.06 10.99
N LEU A 119 3.29 -8.76 10.82
CA LEU A 119 2.84 -8.00 9.64
C LEU A 119 3.49 -6.62 9.59
N ILE A 120 3.57 -5.89 10.72
CA ILE A 120 4.21 -4.58 10.76
C ILE A 120 5.71 -4.69 10.44
N ASP A 121 6.38 -5.73 10.95
CA ASP A 121 7.78 -6.01 10.58
C ASP A 121 7.94 -6.31 9.08
N GLY A 122 7.02 -7.06 8.49
CA GLY A 122 7.01 -7.38 7.05
C GLY A 122 6.78 -6.15 6.18
N VAL A 123 5.74 -5.36 6.47
CA VAL A 123 5.43 -4.15 5.69
C VAL A 123 6.49 -3.06 5.85
N SER A 124 7.21 -3.01 6.97
CA SER A 124 8.32 -2.06 7.15
C SER A 124 9.43 -2.23 6.12
N LYS A 125 9.58 -3.46 5.58
CA LYS A 125 10.53 -3.80 4.51
C LYS A 125 9.92 -3.62 3.11
N GLY A 126 8.63 -3.93 2.96
CA GLY A 126 7.92 -3.84 1.68
C GLY A 126 7.60 -2.41 1.25
N TRP A 127 7.10 -1.58 2.17
CA TRP A 127 6.65 -0.21 1.87
C TRP A 127 7.72 0.66 1.20
N PRO A 128 8.98 0.72 1.70
CA PRO A 128 10.02 1.51 1.05
C PRO A 128 10.21 1.17 -0.43
N LEU A 129 10.17 -0.11 -0.79
CA LEU A 129 10.33 -0.56 -2.18
C LEU A 129 9.12 -0.16 -3.03
N VAL A 130 7.90 -0.45 -2.56
CA VAL A 130 6.65 -0.12 -3.28
C VAL A 130 6.54 1.39 -3.50
N MET A 131 6.85 2.20 -2.48
CA MET A 131 6.79 3.67 -2.59
C MET A 131 7.89 4.25 -3.47
N SER A 132 9.09 3.66 -3.46
CA SER A 132 10.15 4.06 -4.39
C SER A 132 9.77 3.77 -5.85
N SER A 133 9.09 2.64 -6.09
CA SER A 133 8.56 2.29 -7.41
C SER A 133 7.42 3.21 -7.85
N LEU A 134 6.49 3.56 -6.94
CA LEU A 134 5.42 4.51 -7.21
C LEU A 134 5.96 5.90 -7.56
N LYS A 135 6.95 6.38 -6.79
CA LYS A 135 7.64 7.64 -7.08
C LYS A 135 8.28 7.61 -8.46
N SER A 136 9.04 6.56 -8.77
CA SER A 136 9.69 6.40 -10.08
C SER A 136 8.67 6.43 -11.22
N LEU A 137 7.56 5.71 -11.06
CA LEU A 137 6.47 5.67 -12.03
C LEU A 137 5.88 7.06 -12.28
N LEU A 138 5.57 7.81 -11.23
CA LEU A 138 4.94 9.12 -11.36
C LEU A 138 5.90 10.20 -11.89
N GLU A 139 7.19 10.09 -11.60
CA GLU A 139 8.19 11.10 -12.02
C GLU A 139 8.77 10.84 -13.41
N THR A 140 8.77 9.58 -13.87
CA THR A 140 9.47 9.19 -15.10
C THR A 140 8.59 8.43 -16.10
N GLY A 141 7.38 8.03 -15.69
CA GLY A 141 6.51 7.14 -16.48
C GLY A 141 6.86 5.66 -16.36
N GLN A 142 7.88 5.28 -15.58
CA GLN A 142 8.29 3.89 -15.40
C GLN A 142 8.53 3.58 -13.91
N GLY A 143 7.90 2.51 -13.43
CA GLY A 143 8.20 1.98 -12.09
C GLY A 143 9.64 1.48 -12.00
N LEU A 144 10.09 1.17 -10.78
CA LEU A 144 11.38 0.49 -10.63
C LEU A 144 11.33 -0.83 -11.42
N PRO A 145 12.44 -1.22 -12.08
CA PRO A 145 12.51 -2.51 -12.73
C PRO A 145 12.15 -3.57 -11.70
N ARG A 146 11.11 -4.36 -11.97
CA ARG A 146 10.82 -5.49 -11.11
C ARG A 146 12.07 -6.37 -11.03
N THR A 147 12.19 -7.04 -9.89
CA THR A 147 12.57 -8.45 -9.78
C THR A 147 11.82 -9.30 -10.83
N ASN A 148 12.09 -9.06 -12.11
CA ASN A 148 11.48 -9.69 -13.29
C ASN A 148 12.10 -11.06 -13.57
N GLU A 149 12.83 -11.62 -12.61
CA GLU A 149 13.13 -13.04 -12.59
C GLU A 149 12.05 -13.70 -11.73
N SER A 150 11.08 -14.31 -12.42
CA SER A 150 10.62 -15.62 -11.95
C SER A 150 11.88 -16.42 -11.60
N PRO A 151 11.97 -17.14 -10.48
CA PRO A 151 13.00 -18.16 -10.35
C PRO A 151 12.76 -19.13 -11.51
N THR A 152 13.57 -19.01 -12.57
CA THR A 152 13.84 -20.12 -13.46
C THR A 152 14.64 -21.11 -12.64
N ASP A 153 13.91 -22.09 -12.14
CA ASP A 153 14.22 -23.53 -12.01
C ASP A 153 13.60 -24.14 -10.74
#